data_AF-D2PZQ2-F1
#
_entry.id   AF-D2PZQ2-F1
#
_cell.length_a   1.000
_cell.length_b   1.000
_cell.length_c   1.000
_cell.angle_alpha   90.00
_cell.angle_beta   90.00
_cell.angle_gamma   90.00
#
_symmetry.space_group_name_H-M   'P 1'
#
loop_
_entity.id
_entity.type
_entity.pdbx_description
1 polymer ?
#
loop_
_entity_poly.entity_id
_entity_poly.type
_entity_poly.pdbx_seq_one_letter_code
_entity_poly.pdbx_strand_id
1 'polypeptide(L)' 'MADLRTARNKRVPGGRTGAPVRQGHAMRRVHLACGHVQRDRIARAGDHVWCEADCADWVRVVAVDE' A
#
# COMPACT_ATOMS: atom_id res chain seq x y z
N MET A 1 21.30 1.25 40.49
CA MET A 1 19.84 1.47 40.56
C MET A 1 19.58 2.91 40.18
N ALA A 2 19.13 3.16 38.94
CA ALA A 2 18.97 4.52 38.41
C ALA A 2 17.51 4.98 38.49
N ASP A 3 17.36 6.22 38.93
CA ASP A 3 16.15 6.92 39.36
C ASP A 3 15.05 6.99 38.28
N LEU A 4 13.83 6.53 38.58
CA LEU A 4 12.66 6.48 37.68
C LEU A 4 11.88 7.81 37.60
N ARG A 5 12.47 8.95 37.95
CA ARG A 5 11.77 10.24 38.04
C ARG A 5 11.86 11.14 36.81
N THR A 6 12.50 10.69 35.72
CA THR A 6 12.62 11.46 34.46
C THR A 6 11.62 11.03 33.38
N ALA A 7 10.53 10.34 33.75
CA ALA A 7 9.53 9.82 32.79
C ALA A 7 8.31 10.73 32.56
N ARG A 8 8.22 11.91 33.19
CA ARG A 8 7.01 12.76 33.17
C ARG A 8 7.08 14.06 32.35
N ASN A 9 8.18 14.32 31.63
CA ASN A 9 8.38 15.59 30.91
C ASN A 9 8.83 15.44 29.46
N LYS A 10 8.52 14.32 28.79
CA LYS A 10 8.56 14.29 27.32
C LYS A 10 7.27 14.90 26.79
N ARG A 11 7.18 16.23 26.81
CA ARG A 11 6.19 16.97 26.00
C ARG A 11 6.39 16.55 24.56
N VAL A 12 5.44 15.82 24.00
CA VAL A 12 5.38 15.56 22.56
C VAL A 12 5.38 16.94 21.89
N PRO A 13 6.38 17.28 21.05
CA PRO A 13 6.43 18.59 20.40
C PRO A 13 5.19 18.76 19.50
N GLY A 14 4.23 19.56 19.96
CA GLY A 14 3.13 20.02 19.12
C GLY A 14 3.69 20.83 17.97
N GLY A 15 3.56 20.32 16.74
CA GLY A 15 4.15 20.92 15.55
C GLY A 15 4.86 19.93 14.62
N ARG A 16 5.03 18.67 15.05
CA ARG A 16 5.36 17.54 14.15
C ARG A 16 4.24 16.52 14.08
N THR A 17 2.99 16.99 14.07
CA THR A 17 1.94 16.22 13.41
C THR A 17 2.19 16.40 11.92
N GLY A 18 3.18 15.67 11.38
CA GLY A 18 3.24 15.45 9.94
C GLY A 18 1.82 15.07 9.54
N ALA A 19 1.25 15.82 8.59
CA ALA A 19 -0.13 15.63 8.14
C ALA A 19 -0.43 14.13 8.12
N PRO A 20 -1.58 13.67 8.67
CA PRO A 20 -1.91 12.25 8.69
C PRO A 20 -1.57 11.74 7.29
N VAL A 21 -0.58 10.83 7.21
CA VAL A 21 -0.17 10.24 5.94
C VAL A 21 -1.48 9.82 5.31
N ARG A 22 -1.92 10.53 4.25
CA ARG A 22 -3.17 10.21 3.57
C ARG A 22 -2.90 8.80 3.11
N GLN A 23 -3.49 7.82 3.80
CA GLN A 23 -3.24 6.41 3.53
C GLN A 23 -3.47 6.27 2.03
N GLY A 24 -2.38 6.02 1.31
CA GLY A 24 -2.36 6.09 -0.14
C GLY A 24 -3.45 5.18 -0.67
N HIS A 25 -4.30 5.75 -1.52
CA HIS A 25 -5.31 5.15 -2.38
C HIS A 25 -5.66 3.67 -2.08
N ALA A 26 -6.95 3.41 -1.80
CA ALA A 26 -7.46 2.05 -1.58
C ALA A 26 -6.91 1.09 -2.66
N MET A 27 -6.37 -0.06 -2.23
CA MET A 27 -5.84 -1.04 -3.17
C MET A 27 -6.99 -1.64 -3.97
N ARG A 28 -6.95 -1.48 -5.29
CA ARG A 28 -7.98 -1.95 -6.22
C ARG A 28 -7.72 -3.39 -6.59
N ARG A 29 -8.77 -4.16 -6.88
CA ARG A 29 -8.61 -5.51 -7.41
C ARG A 29 -8.39 -5.42 -8.91
N VAL A 30 -7.39 -6.13 -9.40
CA VAL A 30 -6.95 -6.10 -10.79
C VAL A 30 -7.07 -7.50 -11.34
N HIS A 31 -7.92 -7.66 -12.34
CA HIS A 31 -8.16 -8.90 -13.04
C HIS A 31 -7.19 -9.02 -14.21
N LEU A 32 -6.37 -10.07 -14.22
CA LEU A 32 -5.39 -10.34 -15.26
C LEU A 32 -5.94 -11.29 -16.32
N ALA A 33 -5.39 -11.22 -17.53
CA ALA A 33 -5.76 -12.09 -18.65
C ALA A 33 -5.45 -13.57 -18.39
N CYS A 34 -4.52 -13.88 -17.48
CA CYS A 34 -4.23 -15.24 -17.04
C CYS A 34 -5.27 -15.80 -16.05
N GLY A 35 -6.28 -15.01 -15.67
CA GLY A 35 -7.32 -15.40 -14.71
C GLY A 35 -6.97 -15.11 -13.25
N HIS A 36 -5.73 -14.73 -12.94
CA HIS A 36 -5.34 -14.31 -11.59
C HIS A 36 -5.85 -12.91 -11.24
N VAL A 37 -6.05 -12.68 -9.95
CA VAL A 37 -6.44 -11.38 -9.40
C VAL A 37 -5.35 -10.90 -8.45
N GLN A 38 -4.85 -9.69 -8.69
CA GLN A 38 -3.88 -9.03 -7.82
C GLN A 38 -4.44 -7.71 -7.28
N ARG A 39 -3.74 -7.13 -6.30
CA ARG A 39 -4.10 -5.83 -5.73
C ARG A 39 -3.08 -4.80 -6.15
N ASP A 40 -3.54 -3.77 -6.87
CA ASP A 40 -2.67 -2.71 -7.36
C ASP A 40 -3.35 -1.35 -7.22
N ARG A 41 -2.55 -0.31 -6.99
CA ARG A 41 -3.03 1.06 -6.79
C ARG A 41 -3.03 1.89 -8.08
N ILE A 42 -2.23 1.50 -9.07
CA ILE A 42 -1.95 2.28 -10.27
C ILE A 42 -2.42 1.57 -11.55
N ALA A 43 -2.41 0.24 -11.57
CA ALA A 43 -2.73 -0.54 -12.76
C ALA A 43 -4.13 -0.23 -13.32
N ARG A 44 -4.23 -0.18 -14.65
CA ARG A 44 -5.46 0.10 -15.41
C ARG A 44 -5.72 -1.01 -16.41
N ALA A 45 -6.97 -1.15 -16.85
CA ALA A 45 -7.33 -2.05 -17.93
C ALA A 45 -6.49 -1.73 -19.18
N GLY A 46 -5.83 -2.76 -19.74
CA GLY A 46 -4.93 -2.63 -20.87
C GLY A 46 -3.43 -2.61 -20.54
N ASP A 47 -3.04 -2.29 -19.30
CA ASP A 47 -1.64 -2.30 -18.87
C ASP A 47 -1.08 -3.74 -18.86
N HIS A 48 0.25 -3.89 -18.96
CA HIS A 48 0.92 -5.16 -18.67
C HIS A 48 1.56 -5.06 -17.29
N VAL A 49 1.21 -5.99 -16.41
CA VAL A 49 1.74 -6.07 -15.05
C VAL A 49 2.35 -7.45 -14.83
N TRP A 50 3.42 -7.48 -14.04
CA TRP A 50 4.03 -8.74 -13.64
C TRP A 50 3.05 -9.53 -12.76
N CYS A 51 2.73 -10.75 -13.16
CA CYS A 51 1.90 -11.63 -12.36
C CYS A 51 2.78 -12.38 -11.34
N GLU A 52 2.66 -12.03 -10.06
CA GLU A 52 3.42 -12.66 -8.97
C GLU A 52 2.96 -14.09 -8.60
N ALA A 53 1.87 -14.57 -9.21
CA ALA A 53 1.38 -15.95 -9.05
C ALA A 53 2.21 -16.92 -9.92
N ASP A 54 1.67 -18.13 -10.17
CA ASP A 54 2.38 -19.21 -10.87
C ASP A 54 2.75 -18.89 -12.33
N CYS A 55 2.26 -17.78 -12.90
CA CYS A 55 2.59 -17.39 -14.27
C CYS A 55 4.02 -16.88 -14.41
N ALA A 56 4.54 -16.14 -13.41
CA ALA A 56 5.85 -15.48 -13.46
C ALA A 56 6.14 -14.80 -14.82
N ASP A 57 5.16 -14.04 -15.33
CA ASP A 57 5.21 -13.40 -16.64
C ASP A 57 4.47 -12.05 -16.63
N TRP A 58 4.70 -11.22 -17.65
CA TRP A 58 3.99 -9.97 -17.88
C TRP A 58 2.62 -10.23 -18.49
N VAL A 59 1.57 -10.01 -17.71
CA VAL A 59 0.19 -10.31 -18.11
C VAL A 59 -0.60 -9.02 -18.28
N ARG A 60 -1.42 -8.98 -19.31
CA ARG A 60 -2.33 -7.86 -19.57
C ARG A 60 -3.45 -7.80 -18.53
N VAL A 61 -3.73 -6.59 -18.03
CA VAL A 61 -4.88 -6.30 -17.18
C VAL A 61 -6.15 -6.25 -18.03
N VAL A 62 -7.17 -7.01 -17.63
CA VAL A 62 -8.48 -7.08 -18.30
C VAL A 62 -9.46 -6.11 -17.66
N ALA A 63 -9.54 -6.08 -16.33
CA ALA A 63 -10.47 -5.24 -15.59
C ALA A 63 -9.88 -4.80 -14.25
N VAL A 64 -10.42 -3.72 -13.70
CA VAL A 64 -10.05 -3.20 -12.37
C VAL A 64 -11.35 -2.87 -11.63
N ASP A 65 -11.48 -3.39 -10.42
CA ASP A 65 -12.60 -3.15 -9.51
C ASP A 65 -12.14 -2.28 -8.33
N GLU A 66 -12.88 -1.19 -8.07
CA GLU A 66 -12.61 -0.19 -7.02
C GLU A 66 -13.37 -0.46 -5.72
#